data_AF-A0A2S1XL33-F1
#
_entry.id   AF-A0A2S1XL33-F1
#
_cell.length_a   1.000
_cell.length_b   1.000
_cell.length_c   1.000
_cell.angle_alpha   90.00
_cell.angle_beta   90.00
_cell.angle_gamma   90.00
#
_symmetry.space_group_name_H-M   'P 1'
#
loop_
_entity.id
_entity.type
_entity.pdbx_description
1 polymer ?
#
loop_
_entity_poly.entity_id
_entity_poly.type
_entity_poly.pdbx_seq_one_letter_code
_entity_poly.pdbx_strand_id
1 'polypeptide(L)'
;MTIRPDTDDLIGFLNGLLDHDRYAVQELMGIRVACNEAMANHPTVQVAAHPHPHVPPGQFRTGILGILNGYAGVFDNGPRAGWGPITAVYEDGRLVRFERTVEG
;
A
#
# COMPACT_ATOMS: atom_id res chain seq x y z
N MET A 1 9.98 -11.17 -7.06
CA MET A 1 10.83 -10.30 -6.21
C MET A 1 10.59 -10.69 -4.77
N THR A 2 11.61 -11.21 -4.09
CA THR A 2 11.51 -11.54 -2.66
C THR A 2 11.26 -10.28 -1.83
N ILE A 3 10.38 -10.38 -0.83
CA ILE A 3 10.10 -9.31 0.14
C ILE A 3 11.41 -8.85 0.79
N ARG A 4 11.61 -7.54 0.88
CA ARG A 4 12.81 -6.96 1.47
C ARG A 4 12.89 -7.27 2.98
N PRO A 5 14.10 -7.54 3.50
CA PRO A 5 14.27 -7.91 4.91
C PRO A 5 13.95 -6.77 5.88
N ASP A 6 14.06 -5.51 5.45
CA ASP A 6 13.78 -4.29 6.23
C ASP A 6 12.28 -3.94 6.31
N THR A 7 11.38 -4.80 5.82
CA THR A 7 9.95 -4.53 5.82
C THR A 7 9.38 -4.40 7.24
N ASP A 8 9.89 -5.16 8.23
CA ASP A 8 9.44 -5.04 9.62
C ASP A 8 9.82 -3.69 10.23
N ASP A 9 11.02 -3.19 9.92
CA ASP A 9 11.47 -1.88 10.39
C ASP A 9 10.60 -0.76 9.80
N LEU A 10 10.22 -0.89 8.53
CA LEU A 10 9.29 0.05 7.89
C LEU A 10 7.90 0.00 8.53
N ILE A 11 7.37 -1.18 8.85
CA ILE A 11 6.10 -1.31 9.58
C ILE A 11 6.20 -0.65 10.96
N GLY A 12 7.29 -0.90 11.70
CA GLY A 12 7.56 -0.28 13.00
C GLY A 12 7.60 1.26 12.89
N PHE A 13 8.30 1.78 11.89
CA PHE A 13 8.35 3.21 11.60
C PHE A 13 6.97 3.80 11.32
N LEU A 14 6.16 3.17 10.45
CA LEU A 14 4.82 3.65 10.12
C LEU A 14 3.87 3.64 11.33
N ASN A 15 3.95 2.62 12.19
CA ASN A 15 3.19 2.59 13.44
C ASN A 15 3.66 3.67 14.41
N GLY A 16 4.96 3.94 14.51
CA GLY A 16 5.48 5.06 15.28
C GLY A 16 4.95 6.41 14.80
N LEU A 17 4.89 6.64 13.49
CA LEU A 17 4.26 7.85 12.92
C LEU A 17 2.77 7.92 13.27
N LEU A 18 2.05 6.80 13.21
CA LEU A 18 0.63 6.72 13.53
C LEU A 18 0.33 7.05 15.00
N ASP A 19 1.23 6.69 15.91
CA ASP A 19 1.15 7.02 17.34
C ASP A 19 1.41 8.51 17.61
N HIS A 20 2.27 9.14 16.79
CA HIS A 20 2.55 10.57 16.89
C HIS A 20 1.46 11.45 16.29
N ASP A 21 0.99 11.15 15.07
CA ASP A 21 -0.09 11.89 14.41
C ASP A 21 -0.93 10.97 13.52
N ARG A 22 -1.98 10.41 14.12
CA ARG A 22 -2.90 9.52 13.42
C ARG A 22 -3.64 10.18 12.27
N TYR A 23 -4.08 11.43 12.46
CA TYR A 23 -4.90 12.12 11.47
C TYR A 23 -4.10 12.38 10.20
N ALA A 24 -2.87 12.90 10.35
CA ALA A 24 -1.99 13.11 9.20
C ALA A 24 -1.68 11.82 8.45
N VAL A 25 -1.33 10.74 9.17
CA VAL A 25 -1.01 9.45 8.54
C VAL A 25 -2.23 8.86 7.84
N GLN A 26 -3.42 8.93 8.44
CA GLN A 26 -4.65 8.46 7.82
C GLN A 26 -4.97 9.23 6.52
N GLU A 27 -4.86 10.56 6.54
CA GLU A 27 -5.09 11.39 5.35
C GLU A 27 -4.11 11.03 4.23
N LEU A 28 -2.82 10.89 4.55
CA LEU A 28 -1.80 10.45 3.58
C LEU A 28 -2.12 9.07 2.99
N MET A 29 -2.60 8.13 3.82
CA MET A 29 -2.95 6.78 3.39
C MET A 29 -4.26 6.73 2.59
N GLY A 30 -5.18 7.66 2.82
CA GLY A 30 -6.44 7.78 2.08
C GLY A 30 -6.26 8.37 0.68
N ILE A 31 -5.20 9.16 0.46
CA ILE A 31 -4.94 9.77 -0.85
C ILE A 31 -4.52 8.70 -1.86
N ARG A 32 -5.19 8.73 -3.01
CA ARG A 32 -4.87 7.96 -4.22
C ARG A 32 -4.91 8.92 -5.40
N VAL A 33 -3.88 8.92 -6.23
CA VAL A 33 -3.80 9.78 -7.41
C VAL A 33 -3.76 8.95 -8.67
N ALA A 34 -4.28 9.50 -9.76
CA ALA A 34 -4.11 8.89 -11.08
C ALA A 34 -2.62 8.87 -11.45
N CYS A 35 -2.16 7.79 -12.06
CA CYS A 35 -0.83 7.67 -12.60
C CYS A 35 -0.87 7.22 -14.06
N ASN A 36 0.20 7.49 -14.79
CA ASN A 36 0.32 7.05 -16.17
C ASN A 36 0.70 5.56 -16.24
N GLU A 37 0.60 5.00 -17.44
CA GLU A 37 0.93 3.60 -17.70
C GLU A 37 2.39 3.26 -17.35
N ALA A 38 3.33 4.18 -17.55
CA ALA A 38 4.73 3.97 -17.17
C ALA A 38 4.91 3.72 -15.67
N MET A 39 4.19 4.46 -14.81
CA MET A 39 4.18 4.22 -13.37
C MET A 39 3.39 2.95 -13.01
N ALA A 40 2.32 2.65 -13.73
CA ALA A 40 1.55 1.41 -13.55
C ALA A 40 2.38 0.15 -13.85
N ASN A 41 3.28 0.23 -14.82
CA ASN A 41 4.18 -0.85 -15.23
C ASN A 41 5.52 -0.81 -14.47
N HIS A 42 5.69 0.07 -13.47
CA HIS A 42 6.95 0.17 -12.75
C HIS A 42 7.13 -1.04 -11.82
N PRO A 43 8.29 -1.73 -11.85
CA PRO A 43 8.49 -2.98 -11.11
C PRO A 43 8.47 -2.84 -9.59
N THR A 44 8.56 -1.60 -9.08
CA THR A 44 8.59 -1.29 -7.65
C THR A 44 7.43 -0.40 -7.20
N VAL A 45 6.32 -0.36 -7.94
CA VAL A 45 5.11 0.36 -7.52
C VAL A 45 3.92 -0.58 -7.61
N GLN A 46 3.20 -0.74 -6.51
CA GLN A 46 1.92 -1.43 -6.53
C GLN A 46 0.83 -0.43 -6.93
N VAL A 47 0.09 -0.77 -7.99
CA VAL A 47 -0.97 0.05 -8.56
C VAL A 47 -2.29 -0.69 -8.50
N ALA A 48 -3.35 0.02 -8.10
CA ALA A 48 -4.70 -0.50 -8.14
C ALA A 48 -5.38 -0.08 -9.44
N ALA A 49 -6.02 -1.03 -10.13
CA ALA A 49 -6.87 -0.78 -11.28
C ALA A 49 -8.37 -0.77 -10.94
N HIS A 50 -8.72 -0.78 -9.64
CA HIS A 50 -10.11 -0.92 -9.22
C HIS A 50 -10.96 0.34 -9.51
N PRO A 51 -12.27 0.16 -9.80
CA PRO A 51 -13.21 1.27 -9.96
C PRO A 51 -13.29 2.11 -8.68
N HIS A 52 -13.30 3.43 -8.82
CA HIS A 52 -13.53 4.37 -7.72
C HIS A 52 -14.63 5.35 -8.12
N PRO A 53 -15.59 5.70 -7.23
CA PRO A 53 -16.79 6.47 -7.57
C PRO A 53 -16.53 7.89 -8.12
N HIS A 54 -15.28 8.36 -8.06
CA HIS A 54 -14.86 9.69 -8.48
C HIS A 54 -13.73 9.67 -9.52
N VAL A 55 -13.43 8.51 -10.12
CA VAL A 55 -12.40 8.40 -11.15
C VAL A 55 -12.94 7.63 -12.37
N PRO A 56 -12.72 8.13 -13.60
CA PRO A 56 -13.12 7.44 -14.81
C PRO A 56 -12.59 6.00 -14.88
N PRO A 57 -13.38 5.05 -15.43
CA PRO A 57 -12.90 3.70 -15.72
C PRO A 57 -11.61 3.72 -16.55
N GLY A 58 -10.67 2.82 -16.24
CA GLY A 58 -9.43 2.67 -17.00
C GLY A 58 -8.26 3.54 -16.55
N GLN A 59 -8.38 4.31 -15.47
CA GLN A 59 -7.25 5.05 -14.90
C GLN A 59 -6.55 4.26 -13.79
N PHE A 60 -5.25 4.03 -13.98
CA PHE A 60 -4.35 3.49 -12.97
C PHE A 60 -4.23 4.47 -11.80
N ARG A 61 -4.26 3.96 -10.57
CA ARG A 61 -4.05 4.79 -9.37
C ARG A 61 -3.05 4.17 -8.44
N THR A 62 -2.27 5.04 -7.81
CA THR A 62 -1.41 4.66 -6.70
C THR A 62 -1.56 5.65 -5.55
N GLY A 63 -1.24 5.19 -4.36
CA GLY A 63 -1.07 6.04 -3.19
C GLY A 63 0.17 5.62 -2.45
N ILE A 64 0.43 6.28 -1.32
CA ILE A 64 1.70 6.08 -0.63
C ILE A 64 1.93 4.61 -0.23
N LEU A 65 0.88 3.91 0.23
CA LEU A 65 0.99 2.48 0.54
C LEU A 65 1.38 1.63 -0.67
N GLY A 66 0.87 1.96 -1.86
CA GLY A 66 1.22 1.23 -3.09
C GLY A 66 2.68 1.41 -3.49
N ILE A 67 3.21 2.62 -3.31
CA ILE A 67 4.64 2.92 -3.52
C ILE A 67 5.50 2.17 -2.49
N LEU A 68 5.13 2.23 -1.21
CA LEU A 68 5.86 1.57 -0.13
C LEU A 68 5.86 0.05 -0.28
N ASN A 69 4.71 -0.54 -0.63
CA ASN A 69 4.60 -1.97 -0.91
C ASN A 69 5.43 -2.36 -2.12
N GLY A 70 5.35 -1.62 -3.23
CA GLY A 70 6.16 -1.91 -4.40
C GLY A 70 7.66 -1.84 -4.12
N TYR A 71 8.10 -0.90 -3.26
CA TYR A 71 9.48 -0.85 -2.78
C TYR A 71 9.83 -2.05 -1.91
N ALA A 72 8.96 -2.40 -0.95
CA ALA A 72 9.13 -3.52 -0.03
C ALA A 72 9.11 -4.90 -0.71
N GLY A 73 8.51 -5.02 -1.89
CA GLY A 73 8.36 -6.30 -2.60
C GLY A 73 6.91 -6.68 -2.81
N VAL A 74 6.69 -7.73 -3.60
CA VAL A 74 5.37 -8.35 -3.77
C VAL A 74 5.50 -9.86 -3.61
N PHE A 75 4.44 -10.51 -3.15
CA PHE A 75 4.40 -11.97 -3.15
C PHE A 75 4.41 -12.47 -4.60
N ASP A 76 5.33 -13.38 -4.91
CA ASP A 76 5.46 -13.92 -6.28
C ASP A 76 4.39 -14.97 -6.59
N ASN A 77 3.94 -15.72 -5.58
CA ASN A 77 3.08 -16.88 -5.74
C ASN A 77 2.00 -16.93 -4.65
N GLY A 78 1.06 -17.87 -4.81
CA GLY A 78 0.00 -18.15 -3.83
C GLY A 78 -1.20 -17.20 -3.94
N PRO A 79 -2.16 -17.29 -3.01
CA PRO A 79 -3.41 -16.52 -3.06
C PRO A 79 -3.22 -15.00 -3.02
N ARG A 80 -2.05 -14.54 -2.56
CA ARG A 80 -1.68 -13.13 -2.44
C ARG A 80 -0.67 -12.69 -3.51
N ALA A 81 -0.45 -13.47 -4.58
CA ALA A 81 0.46 -13.09 -5.65
C ALA A 81 0.17 -11.67 -6.16
N GLY A 82 1.20 -10.84 -6.26
CA GLY A 82 1.11 -9.42 -6.63
C GLY A 82 0.73 -8.46 -5.51
N TRP A 83 0.43 -8.95 -4.29
CA TRP A 83 0.19 -8.08 -3.14
C TRP A 83 1.51 -7.69 -2.47
N GLY A 84 1.55 -6.49 -1.90
CA GLY A 84 2.66 -6.07 -1.06
C GLY A 84 2.59 -6.63 0.38
N PRO A 85 3.72 -6.59 1.10
CA PRO A 85 3.85 -7.21 2.42
C PRO A 85 3.32 -6.35 3.56
N ILE A 86 2.85 -5.13 3.30
CA ILE A 86 2.32 -4.21 4.31
C ILE A 86 0.81 -4.05 4.12
N THR A 87 0.07 -4.33 5.18
CA THR A 87 -1.37 -4.12 5.28
C THR A 87 -1.66 -2.95 6.22
N ALA A 88 -2.47 -2.00 5.75
CA ALA A 88 -3.06 -0.98 6.61
C ALA A 88 -4.41 -1.49 7.13
N VAL A 89 -4.55 -1.59 8.46
CA VAL A 89 -5.75 -2.11 9.10
C VAL A 89 -6.67 -0.96 9.47
N TYR A 90 -7.94 -1.08 9.10
CA TYR A 90 -8.98 -0.11 9.42
C TYR A 90 -10.05 -0.74 10.29
N GLU A 91 -10.44 -0.04 11.35
CA GLU A 91 -11.58 -0.38 12.21
C GLU A 91 -12.51 0.83 12.21
N ASP A 92 -13.79 0.64 11.88
CA ASP A 92 -14.78 1.71 11.76
C ASP A 92 -14.33 2.91 10.89
N GLY A 93 -13.63 2.61 9.79
CA GLY A 93 -13.11 3.62 8.85
C GLY A 93 -11.87 4.38 9.36
N ARG A 94 -11.35 4.04 10.53
CA ARG A 94 -10.16 4.63 11.12
C ARG A 94 -8.95 3.72 10.92
N LEU A 95 -7.85 4.28 10.44
CA LEU A 95 -6.57 3.56 10.37
C LEU A 95 -6.10 3.28 11.79
N VAL A 96 -5.97 2.00 12.16
CA VAL A 96 -5.60 1.57 13.51
C VAL A 96 -4.14 1.17 13.64
N ARG A 97 -3.58 0.46 12.65
CA ARG A 97 -2.18 0.00 12.62
C ARG A 97 -1.75 -0.42 11.21
N PHE A 98 -0.45 -0.63 11.04
CA PHE A 98 0.16 -1.36 9.94
C PHE A 98 0.64 -2.72 10.43
N GLU A 99 0.48 -3.76 9.62
CA GLU A 99 0.93 -5.11 9.93
C GLU A 99 1.44 -5.84 8.69
N ARG A 100 2.12 -6.97 8.91
CA ARG A 100 2.51 -7.88 7.83
C ARG A 100 1.27 -8.42 7.15
N THR A 101 1.27 -8.39 5.82
CA THR A 101 0.31 -9.15 5.03
C THR A 101 0.53 -10.64 5.30
N VAL A 102 -0.44 -11.29 5.92
CA VAL A 102 -0.40 -12.74 6.12
C VAL A 102 -0.65 -13.48 4.80
N GLU A 103 0.26 -14.39 4.44
CA GLU A 103 0.02 -15.40 3.42
C GLU A 103 -1.16 -16.25 3.92
N GLY A 104 -2.29 -16.17 3.22
CA GLY A 104 -3.47 -16.98 3.51
C GLY A 104 -3.36 -18.35 2.87
#